data_AF-A0A7S0I564-F1
#
_entry.id   AF-A0A7S0I564-F1
#
_cell.length_a   1.000
_cell.length_b   1.000
_cell.length_c   1.000
_cell.angle_alpha   90.00
_cell.angle_beta   90.00
_cell.angle_gamma   90.00
#
_symmetry.space_group_name_H-M   'P 1'
#
loop_
_entity.id
_entity.type
_entity.pdbx_description
1 polymer ?
#
loop_
_entity_poly.entity_id
_entity_poly.type
_entity_poly.pdbx_seq_one_letter_code
_entity_poly.pdbx_strand_id
1 'polypeptide(L)'
;VSVTASYGDVDVYVRAGGYPTRTRFDWSSSRGSGGGSSGQASAVRQSGHYLDDAVVIGPDDPAALPGCNGTYFVGVYARLASAYHVVASSASSFIMLQLGVTTFERTEANQTHTFLFVVPPANNGSLQVSLTALTGAPVLRVSRTLGGMRGRDSELHEAVVQGDSDGLGSTRVTLPGSTVTAQ
;
A
#
# COMPACT_ATOMS: atom_id res chain seq x y z
N VAL A 1 2.49 -0.15 -11.17
CA VAL A 1 3.61 -1.12 -11.00
C VAL A 1 4.44 -1.08 -12.26
N SER A 2 5.76 -0.97 -12.15
CA SER A 2 6.69 -1.04 -13.28
C SER A 2 7.77 -2.08 -13.02
N VAL A 3 8.27 -2.67 -14.09
CA VAL A 3 9.41 -3.57 -14.12
C VAL A 3 10.38 -3.07 -15.17
N THR A 4 11.65 -2.95 -14.80
CA THR A 4 12.74 -2.56 -15.70
C THR A 4 13.75 -3.70 -15.73
N ALA A 5 13.89 -4.36 -16.87
CA ALA A 5 14.90 -5.40 -17.05
C ALA A 5 16.26 -4.79 -17.45
N SER A 6 17.32 -5.25 -16.78
CA SER A 6 18.71 -5.00 -17.19
C SER A 6 19.10 -5.84 -18.41
N TYR A 7 18.52 -7.03 -18.55
CA TYR A 7 18.57 -7.88 -19.74
C TYR A 7 17.42 -8.89 -19.71
N GLY A 8 17.12 -9.48 -20.88
CA GLY A 8 16.08 -10.50 -21.05
C GLY A 8 14.76 -9.92 -21.54
N ASP A 9 13.64 -10.59 -21.23
CA ASP A 9 12.29 -10.13 -21.56
C ASP A 9 11.39 -10.53 -20.39
N VAL A 10 10.80 -9.54 -19.71
CA VAL A 10 10.03 -9.72 -18.49
C VAL A 10 8.63 -9.16 -18.68
N ASP A 11 7.64 -10.01 -18.45
CA ASP A 11 6.24 -9.63 -18.39
C ASP A 11 5.82 -9.47 -16.92
N VAL A 12 5.02 -8.46 -16.63
CA VAL A 12 4.39 -8.30 -15.31
C VAL A 12 2.90 -8.63 -15.38
N TYR A 13 2.45 -9.39 -14.39
CA TYR A 13 1.06 -9.75 -14.16
C TYR A 13 0.67 -9.27 -12.77
N VAL A 14 -0.52 -8.68 -12.64
CA VAL A 14 -1.06 -8.27 -11.35
C VAL A 14 -2.42 -8.90 -11.16
N ARG A 15 -2.72 -9.30 -9.94
CA ARG A 15 -4.00 -9.87 -9.58
C ARG A 15 -4.40 -9.48 -8.16
N ALA A 16 -5.65 -9.08 -7.99
CA ALA A 16 -6.22 -8.73 -6.71
C ALA A 16 -6.64 -10.00 -5.95
N GLY A 17 -6.31 -10.05 -4.66
CA GLY A 17 -6.79 -11.11 -3.75
C GLY A 17 -6.22 -12.52 -3.98
N GLY A 18 -5.27 -12.71 -4.90
CA GLY A 18 -4.55 -13.98 -5.05
C GLY A 18 -3.42 -13.94 -6.06
N TYR A 19 -2.58 -14.97 -6.06
CA TYR A 19 -1.40 -15.05 -6.93
C TYR A 19 -1.77 -15.03 -8.43
N PRO A 20 -1.13 -14.18 -9.25
CA PRO A 20 -1.28 -14.22 -10.69
C PRO A 20 -0.54 -15.43 -11.29
N THR A 21 -1.03 -15.89 -12.43
CA THR A 21 -0.33 -16.84 -13.32
C THR A 21 -0.41 -16.30 -14.74
N ARG A 22 0.35 -16.89 -15.68
CA ARG A 22 0.32 -16.50 -17.10
C ARG A 22 -1.05 -16.59 -17.77
N THR A 23 -1.98 -17.36 -17.20
CA THR A 23 -3.35 -17.54 -17.73
C THR A 23 -4.43 -17.05 -16.77
N ARG A 24 -4.05 -16.53 -15.60
CA ARG A 24 -4.98 -16.05 -14.57
C ARG A 24 -4.41 -14.82 -13.90
N PHE A 25 -4.79 -13.65 -14.40
CA PHE A 25 -4.39 -12.35 -13.92
C PHE A 25 -5.54 -11.37 -14.16
N ASP A 26 -5.55 -10.25 -13.44
CA ASP A 26 -6.51 -9.16 -13.68
C ASP A 26 -5.88 -8.10 -14.59
N TRP A 27 -4.56 -7.93 -14.50
CA TRP A 27 -3.80 -6.98 -15.30
C TRP A 27 -2.48 -7.58 -15.80
N SER A 28 -2.02 -7.17 -16.99
CA SER A 28 -0.71 -7.56 -17.51
C SER A 28 -0.09 -6.50 -18.41
N SER A 29 1.25 -6.46 -18.49
CA SER A 29 2.01 -5.61 -19.43
C SER A 29 2.14 -6.21 -20.83
N SER A 30 2.07 -7.54 -20.94
CA SER A 30 2.17 -8.25 -22.20
C SER A 30 0.97 -7.94 -23.09
N ARG A 31 1.19 -7.45 -24.32
CA ARG A 31 0.15 -7.26 -25.34
C ARG A 31 -0.42 -8.63 -25.75
N GLY A 32 -1.37 -9.14 -24.98
CA GLY A 32 -2.05 -10.40 -25.24
C GLY A 32 -3.55 -10.21 -25.16
N SER A 33 -4.17 -9.93 -26.30
CA SER A 33 -5.61 -10.05 -26.55
C SER A 33 -6.08 -11.44 -26.11
N GLY A 34 -6.68 -11.56 -24.92
CA GLY A 34 -6.91 -12.86 -24.32
C GLY A 34 -7.96 -12.88 -23.22
N GLY A 35 -9.15 -12.35 -23.51
CA GLY A 35 -10.42 -12.86 -22.98
C GLY A 35 -10.69 -12.70 -21.48
N GLY A 36 -11.35 -11.61 -21.12
CA GLY A 36 -12.02 -11.45 -19.83
C GLY A 36 -12.63 -10.07 -19.70
N SER A 37 -13.93 -9.98 -19.89
CA SER A 37 -14.78 -8.78 -19.92
C SER A 37 -14.57 -7.73 -18.82
N SER A 38 -14.70 -6.46 -19.25
CA SER A 38 -15.03 -5.23 -18.50
C SER A 38 -14.04 -4.70 -17.46
N GLY A 39 -13.12 -3.84 -17.93
CA GLY A 39 -12.20 -3.04 -17.10
C GLY A 39 -10.82 -2.97 -17.73
N GLN A 40 -10.67 -2.25 -18.86
CA GLN A 40 -9.38 -2.12 -19.54
C GLN A 40 -8.39 -1.37 -18.64
N ALA A 41 -7.54 -2.09 -17.91
CA ALA A 41 -6.28 -1.50 -17.51
C ALA A 41 -5.46 -1.23 -18.76
N SER A 42 -5.09 0.04 -18.91
CA SER A 42 -4.20 0.46 -19.96
C SER A 42 -2.80 -0.02 -19.59
N ALA A 43 -2.33 -1.08 -20.25
CA ALA A 43 -0.91 -1.40 -20.30
C ALA A 43 -0.21 -0.25 -21.04
N VAL A 44 0.19 0.78 -20.31
CA VAL A 44 0.92 1.90 -20.89
C VAL A 44 2.37 1.45 -21.06
N ARG A 45 2.74 1.14 -22.31
CA ARG A 45 4.15 1.07 -22.71
C ARG A 45 4.72 2.48 -22.66
N GLN A 46 5.26 2.87 -21.51
CA GLN A 46 5.80 4.22 -21.32
C GLN A 46 7.18 4.42 -21.91
N SER A 47 7.89 3.38 -22.33
CA SER A 47 9.21 3.54 -22.94
C SER A 47 9.32 2.72 -24.23
N GLY A 48 9.99 3.28 -25.24
CA GLY A 48 10.36 2.56 -26.47
C GLY A 48 11.43 1.47 -26.24
N HIS A 49 11.69 1.09 -24.99
CA HIS A 49 12.63 0.05 -24.64
C HIS A 49 11.88 -1.26 -24.43
N TYR A 50 12.23 -2.28 -25.21
CA TYR A 50 11.65 -3.63 -25.15
C TYR A 50 11.82 -4.36 -23.79
N LEU A 51 12.44 -3.71 -22.80
CA LEU A 51 12.82 -4.28 -21.51
C LEU A 51 12.01 -3.71 -20.34
N ASP A 52 11.24 -2.64 -20.56
CA ASP A 52 10.44 -2.01 -19.52
C ASP A 52 8.97 -2.31 -19.73
N ASP A 53 8.34 -2.82 -18.68
CA ASP A 53 6.95 -3.21 -18.69
C ASP A 53 6.23 -2.61 -17.49
N ALA A 54 5.08 -1.99 -17.74
CA ALA A 54 4.33 -1.31 -16.69
C ALA A 54 2.84 -1.62 -16.78
N VAL A 55 2.23 -1.71 -15.60
CA VAL A 55 0.80 -1.86 -15.39
C VAL A 55 0.32 -0.68 -14.54
N VAL A 56 -0.62 0.08 -15.07
CA VAL A 56 -1.31 1.16 -14.37
C VAL A 56 -2.72 0.70 -14.03
N ILE A 57 -3.04 0.66 -12.74
CA ILE A 57 -4.36 0.30 -12.23
C ILE A 57 -5.03 1.59 -11.78
N GLY A 58 -6.12 1.96 -12.45
CA GLY A 58 -6.86 3.18 -12.14
C GLY A 58 -7.75 3.01 -10.91
N PRO A 59 -8.06 4.07 -10.16
CA PRO A 59 -8.99 4.02 -9.04
C PRO A 59 -10.42 3.64 -9.48
N ASP A 60 -10.78 3.93 -10.73
CA ASP A 60 -12.07 3.60 -11.33
C ASP A 60 -12.11 2.22 -11.99
N ASP A 61 -11.02 1.45 -11.90
CA ASP A 61 -10.99 0.10 -12.47
C ASP A 61 -11.89 -0.83 -11.63
N PRO A 62 -12.96 -1.41 -12.20
CA PRO A 62 -13.88 -2.28 -11.46
C PRO A 62 -13.21 -3.56 -10.94
N ALA A 63 -12.09 -3.99 -11.50
CA ALA A 63 -11.29 -5.09 -10.96
C ALA A 63 -10.42 -4.67 -9.76
N ALA A 64 -10.14 -3.37 -9.61
CA ALA A 64 -9.40 -2.81 -8.48
C ALA A 64 -10.30 -2.57 -7.24
N LEU A 65 -11.61 -2.75 -7.40
CA LEU A 65 -12.62 -2.51 -6.37
C LEU A 65 -12.54 -3.49 -5.19
N PRO A 66 -13.19 -3.17 -4.05
CA PRO A 66 -12.68 -3.50 -2.71
C PRO A 66 -12.93 -4.94 -2.24
N GLY A 67 -13.34 -5.85 -3.13
CA GLY A 67 -13.54 -7.26 -2.81
C GLY A 67 -12.26 -7.98 -2.36
N CYS A 68 -11.08 -7.43 -2.65
CA CYS A 68 -9.79 -8.04 -2.37
C CYS A 68 -9.04 -7.42 -1.17
N ASN A 69 -9.72 -6.66 -0.29
CA ASN A 69 -9.10 -5.95 0.85
C ASN A 69 -7.92 -5.03 0.44
N GLY A 70 -7.90 -4.55 -0.80
CA GLY A 70 -6.80 -3.73 -1.32
C GLY A 70 -5.46 -4.48 -1.48
N THR A 71 -5.47 -5.82 -1.44
CA THR A 71 -4.26 -6.64 -1.61
C THR A 71 -4.03 -6.99 -3.07
N TYR A 72 -2.87 -6.61 -3.59
CA TYR A 72 -2.43 -6.91 -4.96
C TYR A 72 -1.22 -7.85 -4.93
N PHE A 73 -1.27 -8.90 -5.73
CA PHE A 73 -0.15 -9.82 -5.94
C PHE A 73 0.47 -9.52 -7.30
N VAL A 74 1.78 -9.28 -7.31
CA VAL A 74 2.55 -9.02 -8.52
C VAL A 74 3.35 -10.28 -8.86
N GLY A 75 3.15 -10.80 -10.06
CA GLY A 75 3.96 -11.87 -10.64
C GLY A 75 4.80 -11.32 -11.77
N VAL A 76 6.09 -11.64 -11.77
CA VAL A 76 6.99 -11.35 -12.88
C VAL A 76 7.31 -12.67 -13.57
N TYR A 77 7.17 -12.70 -14.89
CA TYR A 77 7.52 -13.85 -15.70
C TYR A 77 8.62 -13.46 -16.67
N ALA A 78 9.67 -14.26 -16.74
CA ALA A 78 10.76 -14.07 -17.68
C ALA A 78 10.77 -15.24 -18.67
N ARG A 79 10.73 -14.95 -19.97
CA ARG A 79 10.82 -16.01 -21.01
C ARG A 79 12.24 -16.54 -21.18
N LEU A 80 13.22 -15.69 -20.90
CA LEU A 80 14.65 -16.00 -20.90
C LEU A 80 15.22 -15.68 -19.51
N ALA A 81 16.47 -16.04 -19.26
CA ALA A 81 17.16 -15.55 -18.07
C ALA A 81 17.16 -14.01 -18.10
N SER A 82 16.71 -13.39 -17.01
CA SER A 82 16.55 -11.95 -16.90
C SER A 82 17.02 -11.46 -15.54
N ALA A 83 17.55 -10.24 -15.48
CA ALA A 83 17.72 -9.48 -14.25
C ALA A 83 16.85 -8.23 -14.34
N TYR A 84 16.15 -7.88 -13.27
CA TYR A 84 15.16 -6.81 -13.30
C TYR A 84 14.96 -6.14 -11.94
N HIS A 85 14.40 -4.93 -11.98
CA HIS A 85 13.89 -4.19 -10.83
C HIS A 85 12.37 -4.08 -10.93
N VAL A 86 11.67 -4.27 -9.81
CA VAL A 86 10.21 -4.08 -9.71
C VAL A 86 9.92 -2.92 -8.76
N VAL A 87 9.06 -2.01 -9.18
CA VAL A 87 8.59 -0.89 -8.36
C VAL A 87 7.07 -0.86 -8.38
N ALA A 88 6.46 -0.87 -7.19
CA ALA A 88 5.06 -0.54 -7.00
C ALA A 88 4.96 0.86 -6.42
N SER A 89 4.20 1.73 -7.08
CA SER A 89 3.91 3.09 -6.62
C SER A 89 2.40 3.32 -6.63
N SER A 90 1.93 4.13 -5.68
CA SER A 90 0.56 4.63 -5.62
C SER A 90 0.61 6.15 -5.68
N ALA A 91 -0.42 6.78 -6.24
CA ALA A 91 -0.60 8.23 -6.18
C ALA A 91 -0.83 8.72 -4.74
N SER A 92 -1.25 7.83 -3.83
CA SER A 92 -1.29 8.12 -2.40
C SER A 92 0.11 7.99 -1.77
N SER A 93 0.62 9.10 -1.25
CA SER A 93 1.92 9.24 -0.60
C SER A 93 1.92 8.70 0.82
N PHE A 94 1.50 7.45 1.02
CA PHE A 94 1.63 6.86 2.35
C PHE A 94 3.08 6.48 2.61
N ILE A 95 3.56 6.80 3.80
CA ILE A 95 4.86 6.38 4.29
C ILE A 95 4.66 5.08 5.06
N MET A 96 5.29 3.99 4.61
CA MET A 96 5.24 2.71 5.30
C MET A 96 6.09 2.75 6.57
N LEU A 97 5.47 2.53 7.74
CA LEU A 97 6.18 2.37 9.00
C LEU A 97 6.49 0.89 9.25
N GLN A 98 7.67 0.62 9.79
CA GLN A 98 8.09 -0.69 10.26
C GLN A 98 7.91 -0.78 11.79
N LEU A 99 7.37 -1.90 12.28
CA LEU A 99 7.15 -2.08 13.72
C LEU A 99 8.47 -2.01 14.50
N GLY A 100 8.50 -1.18 15.54
CA GLY A 100 9.67 -0.97 16.39
C GLY A 100 10.75 -0.05 15.81
N VAL A 101 10.57 0.46 14.59
CA VAL A 101 11.51 1.39 13.94
C VAL A 101 10.93 2.81 13.98
N THR A 102 11.72 3.76 14.48
CA THR A 102 11.34 5.17 14.48
C THR A 102 11.53 5.77 13.08
N THR A 103 10.56 6.56 12.62
CA THR A 103 10.66 7.33 11.38
C THR A 103 10.70 8.82 11.72
N PHE A 104 11.61 9.55 11.06
CA PHE A 104 11.77 11.00 11.25
C PHE A 104 11.22 11.73 10.02
N GLU A 105 10.25 12.61 10.24
CA GLU A 105 9.60 13.34 9.16
C GLU A 105 9.37 14.81 9.55
N ARG A 106 9.19 15.65 8.53
CA ARG A 106 8.79 17.05 8.68
C ARG A 106 7.51 17.29 7.88
N THR A 107 6.57 18.01 8.47
CA THR A 107 5.32 18.41 7.83
C THR A 107 5.17 19.93 7.97
N GLU A 108 4.86 20.62 6.87
CA GLU A 108 4.61 22.07 6.92
C GLU A 108 3.24 22.39 7.51
N ALA A 109 3.03 23.65 7.90
CA ALA A 109 1.73 24.10 8.38
C ALA A 109 0.60 23.77 7.38
N ASN A 110 -0.52 23.26 7.88
CA ASN A 110 -1.70 22.82 7.11
C ASN A 110 -1.46 21.63 6.15
N GLN A 111 -0.36 20.91 6.27
CA GLN A 111 -0.16 19.64 5.55
C GLN A 111 -0.50 18.44 6.42
N THR A 112 -0.85 17.33 5.77
CA THR A 112 -1.13 16.05 6.44
C THR A 112 -0.26 14.97 5.81
N HIS A 113 0.52 14.27 6.62
CA HIS A 113 1.21 13.06 6.19
C HIS A 113 0.41 11.84 6.62
N THR A 114 0.24 10.90 5.69
CA THR A 114 -0.44 9.63 5.97
C THR A 114 0.61 8.55 6.11
N PHE A 115 0.51 7.77 7.18
CA PHE A 115 1.39 6.64 7.44
C PHE A 115 0.58 5.35 7.39
N LEU A 116 1.21 4.28 6.89
CA LEU A 116 0.62 2.95 6.85
C LEU A 116 1.56 1.95 7.53
N PHE A 117 1.01 1.05 8.33
CA PHE A 117 1.74 -0.10 8.84
C PHE A 117 0.79 -1.30 8.91
N VAL A 118 1.37 -2.49 8.88
CA VAL A 118 0.64 -3.75 8.98
C VAL A 118 0.99 -4.40 10.30
N VAL A 119 -0.02 -4.73 11.10
CA VAL A 119 0.15 -5.54 12.32
C VAL A 119 -0.09 -7.00 11.93
N PRO A 120 0.93 -7.88 12.05
CA PRO A 120 0.77 -9.30 11.77
C PRO A 120 -0.35 -9.92 12.64
N PRO A 121 -1.16 -10.85 12.10
CA PRO A 121 -2.25 -11.49 12.84
C PRO A 121 -1.81 -12.23 14.11
N ALA A 122 -0.54 -12.65 14.18
CA ALA A 122 0.02 -13.31 15.35
C ALA A 122 0.22 -12.39 16.56
N ASN A 123 0.12 -11.06 16.37
CA ASN A 123 0.28 -10.09 17.44
C ASN A 123 -1.07 -9.83 18.13
N ASN A 124 -1.39 -10.65 19.12
CA ASN A 124 -2.56 -10.45 20.00
C ASN A 124 -2.34 -9.37 21.09
N GLY A 125 -1.21 -8.67 21.05
CA GLY A 125 -0.86 -7.63 22.02
C GLY A 125 -1.52 -6.28 21.70
N SER A 126 -1.48 -5.36 22.68
CA SER A 126 -1.83 -3.96 22.44
C SER A 126 -0.87 -3.32 21.44
N LEU A 127 -1.40 -2.59 20.46
CA LEU A 127 -0.60 -1.78 19.55
C LEU A 127 -0.37 -0.42 20.20
N GLN A 128 0.89 -0.02 20.30
CA GLN A 128 1.27 1.29 20.79
C GLN A 128 1.80 2.15 19.64
N VAL A 129 1.18 3.31 19.44
CA VAL A 129 1.66 4.35 18.52
C VAL A 129 2.05 5.57 19.34
N SER A 130 3.27 6.06 19.14
CA SER A 130 3.77 7.25 19.84
C SER A 130 4.25 8.29 18.84
N LEU A 131 3.86 9.54 19.06
CA LEU A 131 4.34 10.70 18.31
C LEU A 131 5.10 11.60 19.29
N THR A 132 6.31 11.98 18.92
CA THR A 132 7.13 12.94 19.68
C THR A 132 7.29 14.19 18.82
N ALA A 133 6.74 15.30 19.29
CA ALA A 133 6.94 16.59 18.66
C ALA A 133 8.30 17.15 19.09
N LEU A 134 9.17 17.43 18.12
CA LEU A 134 10.40 18.19 18.37
C LEU A 134 10.15 19.70 18.31
N THR A 135 9.15 20.12 17.53
CA THR A 135 8.65 21.49 17.45
C THR A 135 7.16 21.45 17.05
N GLY A 136 6.44 22.54 17.33
CA GLY A 136 5.04 22.69 16.93
C GLY A 136 4.05 21.87 17.78
N ALA A 137 2.81 21.74 17.28
CA ALA A 137 1.73 21.02 17.96
C ALA A 137 1.05 20.02 16.99
N PRO A 138 1.76 18.94 16.59
CA PRO A 138 1.20 17.99 15.65
C PRO A 138 0.07 17.17 16.30
N VAL A 139 -0.88 16.73 15.48
CA VAL A 139 -2.00 15.89 15.90
C VAL A 139 -1.80 14.49 15.35
N LEU A 140 -1.86 13.48 16.22
CA LEU A 140 -1.84 12.08 15.81
C LEU A 140 -3.27 11.57 15.65
N ARG A 141 -3.60 11.12 14.45
CA ARG A 141 -4.85 10.41 14.17
C ARG A 141 -4.52 9.00 13.75
N VAL A 142 -5.12 8.03 14.42
CA VAL A 142 -4.96 6.60 14.11
C VAL A 142 -6.33 6.07 13.75
N SER A 143 -6.47 5.54 12.55
CA SER A 143 -7.66 4.82 12.14
C SER A 143 -7.30 3.38 11.86
N ARG A 144 -8.24 2.48 12.15
CA ARG A 144 -8.12 1.08 11.76
C ARG A 144 -8.98 0.82 10.53
N THR A 145 -8.35 0.36 9.45
CA THR A 145 -9.09 -0.25 8.35
C THR A 145 -9.33 -1.71 8.69
N LEU A 146 -10.56 -2.06 9.07
CA LEU A 146 -10.95 -3.47 9.13
C LEU A 146 -10.94 -4.00 7.68
N GLY A 147 -10.15 -5.03 7.43
CA GLY A 147 -10.10 -5.72 6.13
C GLY A 147 -11.44 -6.39 5.84
N GLY A 148 -12.38 -5.61 5.31
CA GLY A 148 -13.76 -6.00 5.03
C GLY A 148 -14.58 -4.77 4.71
N MET A 149 -14.45 -4.25 3.50
CA MET A 149 -15.17 -3.05 3.07
C MET A 149 -16.67 -3.31 2.94
N ARG A 150 -17.42 -3.03 4.00
CA ARG A 150 -18.78 -2.48 3.90
C ARG A 150 -18.99 -1.35 4.90
N GLY A 151 -18.22 -0.28 4.71
CA GLY A 151 -18.75 1.09 4.69
C GLY A 151 -19.09 1.82 5.99
N ARG A 152 -18.97 1.25 7.20
CA ARG A 152 -19.33 2.03 8.43
C ARG A 152 -18.46 1.87 9.68
N ASP A 153 -17.51 0.93 9.72
CA ASP A 153 -16.80 0.64 10.98
C ASP A 153 -15.32 1.00 10.89
N SER A 154 -15.01 2.28 10.69
CA SER A 154 -13.67 2.82 10.97
C SER A 154 -13.66 3.38 12.38
N GLU A 155 -12.98 2.70 13.30
CA GLU A 155 -12.69 3.26 14.63
C GLU A 155 -11.57 4.30 14.47
N LEU A 156 -11.92 5.58 14.71
CA LEU A 156 -10.96 6.68 14.71
C LEU A 156 -10.56 6.97 16.15
N HIS A 157 -9.27 6.87 16.44
CA HIS A 157 -8.68 7.34 17.68
C HIS A 157 -7.85 8.58 17.38
N GLU A 158 -8.15 9.67 18.08
CA GLU A 158 -7.43 10.92 17.98
C GLU A 158 -6.69 11.18 19.29
N ALA A 159 -5.41 11.52 19.19
CA ALA A 159 -4.64 12.05 20.28
C ALA A 159 -3.91 13.30 19.82
N VAL A 160 -4.15 14.39 20.54
CA VAL A 160 -3.44 15.65 20.34
C VAL A 160 -2.18 15.60 21.18
N VAL A 161 -1.03 15.93 20.59
CA VAL A 161 0.16 16.25 21.38
C VAL A 161 -0.07 17.63 21.97
N GLN A 162 -0.39 17.70 23.26
CA GLN A 162 -0.27 18.96 23.99
C GLN A 162 1.22 19.19 24.22
N GLY A 163 1.79 20.17 23.51
CA GLY A 163 3.14 20.64 23.81
C GLY A 163 3.12 21.47 25.08
N ASP A 164 4.13 21.31 25.92
CA ASP A 164 4.41 22.26 27.00
C ASP A 164 4.89 23.60 26.40
N SER A 165 5.09 24.62 27.25
CA SER A 165 5.56 25.96 26.82
C SER A 165 6.83 25.93 25.96
N ASP A 166 7.60 24.85 26.04
CA ASP A 166 8.88 24.68 25.38
C ASP A 166 8.75 23.99 24.00
N GLY A 167 7.52 23.68 23.56
CA GLY A 167 7.22 23.10 22.24
C GLY A 167 7.63 21.64 22.06
N LEU A 168 8.12 21.00 23.13
CA LEU A 168 8.36 19.56 23.19
C LEU A 168 7.15 18.88 23.82
N GLY A 169 6.71 17.78 23.22
CA GLY A 169 5.59 16.99 23.72
C GLY A 169 5.60 15.59 23.13
N SER A 170 5.12 14.62 23.90
CA SER A 170 4.91 13.26 23.41
C SER A 170 3.48 12.85 23.69
N THR A 171 2.83 12.24 22.70
CA THR A 171 1.53 11.60 22.90
C THR A 171 1.60 10.12 22.57
N ARG A 172 0.77 9.34 23.24
CA ARG A 172 0.68 7.89 23.08
C ARG A 172 -0.78 7.51 22.86
N VAL A 173 -1.02 6.77 21.79
CA VAL A 173 -2.29 6.08 21.54
C VAL A 173 -2.04 4.59 21.74
N THR A 174 -2.77 4.00 22.68
CA THR A 174 -2.81 2.55 22.86
C THR A 174 -4.12 2.05 22.27
N LEU A 175 -4.03 1.21 21.25
CA LEU A 175 -5.18 0.55 20.66
C LEU A 175 -5.36 -0.83 21.30
N PRO A 176 -6.56 -1.15 21.83
CA PRO A 176 -6.81 -2.48 22.36
C PRO A 176 -6.63 -3.52 21.26
N GLY A 177 -5.94 -4.61 21.61
CA GLY A 177 -5.79 -5.76 20.72
C GLY A 177 -7.18 -6.28 20.38
N SER A 178 -7.57 -6.21 19.12
CA SER A 178 -8.82 -6.82 18.70
C SER A 178 -8.69 -8.32 18.79
N THR A 179 -9.50 -8.93 19.62
CA THR A 179 -9.72 -10.37 19.59
C THR A 179 -10.30 -10.72 18.22
N VAL A 180 -9.46 -11.16 17.29
CA VAL A 180 -9.94 -11.81 16.07
C VAL A 180 -10.30 -13.22 16.50
N THR A 181 -11.58 -13.47 16.73
CA THR A 181 -12.09 -14.84 16.82
C THR A 181 -11.86 -15.48 15.46
N ALA A 182 -10.87 -16.38 15.36
CA ALA A 182 -10.75 -17.24 14.20
C ALA A 182 -12.03 -18.11 14.12
N GLN A 183 -12.75 -18.02 13.00
CA GLN A 183 -13.63 -19.10 12.55
C GLN A 183 -12.84 -20.01 11.62
#